data_AF-A0A9P7XAV9-F1
#
_entry.id   AF-A0A9P7XAV9-F1
#
_cell.length_a   1.000
_cell.length_b   1.000
_cell.length_c   1.000
_cell.angle_alpha   90.00
_cell.angle_beta   90.00
_cell.angle_gamma   90.00
#
_symmetry.space_group_name_H-M   'P 1'
#
loop_
_entity.id
_entity.type
_entity.pdbx_description
1 polymer ?
#
loop_
_entity_poly.entity_id
_entity_poly.type
_entity_poly.pdbx_seq_one_letter_code
_entity_poly.pdbx_strand_id
1 'polypeptide(L)'
;MSTLASSSEKDFQVPISTSYHPNRPSSQDSPSEPPPFRLLDAVPKCMVPFVPIFLFGSMGIFSVARLDNLLTEGNDDEWIAYRDAVVTRVNNINVVGSLFITGAAVFMSTVSTNQDLADWGSRTSFLAFGGTVGTAMLAILAGCIISYILMDMQAADLRRERFRWVKIMLIIVFLWAHTALLLQALCLVLIALFAAVWSGVSKMTRLGAIYIAVVTGCQLLGALVLVILACASDG
;
A
#
# COMPACT_ATOMS: atom_id res chain seq x y z
N MET A 1 -31.91 -35.14 -16.65
CA MET A 1 -31.10 -36.21 -16.03
C MET A 1 -29.90 -35.52 -15.41
N SER A 2 -29.63 -35.45 -14.11
CA SER A 2 -30.15 -36.07 -12.90
C SER A 2 -29.51 -35.26 -11.76
N THR A 3 -30.28 -34.56 -10.92
CA THR A 3 -30.68 -34.87 -9.53
C THR A 3 -30.11 -33.81 -8.57
N LEU A 4 -31.03 -33.14 -7.89
CA LEU A 4 -30.83 -32.25 -6.76
C LEU A 4 -30.30 -33.03 -5.54
N ALA A 5 -29.40 -32.43 -4.77
CA ALA A 5 -29.11 -32.83 -3.39
C ALA A 5 -29.29 -31.61 -2.48
N SER A 6 -30.50 -31.50 -1.95
CA SER A 6 -30.89 -30.61 -0.86
C SER A 6 -30.33 -31.19 0.44
N SER A 7 -29.42 -30.47 1.10
CA SER A 7 -28.95 -30.82 2.45
C SER A 7 -29.63 -29.91 3.45
N SER A 8 -30.53 -30.53 4.22
CA SER A 8 -31.27 -29.97 5.34
C SER A 8 -30.33 -29.75 6.53
N GLU A 9 -30.04 -28.50 6.85
CA GLU A 9 -29.33 -28.11 8.08
C GLU A 9 -30.36 -27.92 9.19
N LYS A 10 -30.17 -28.65 10.29
CA LYS A 10 -31.09 -28.74 11.41
C LYS A 10 -30.77 -27.64 12.42
N ASP A 11 -31.80 -26.86 12.75
CA ASP A 11 -31.79 -25.87 13.83
C ASP A 11 -31.42 -26.53 15.16
N PHE A 12 -30.24 -26.17 15.69
CA PHE A 12 -29.84 -26.50 17.05
C PHE A 12 -30.21 -25.33 17.97
N GLN A 13 -31.41 -25.39 18.57
CA GLN A 13 -31.82 -24.49 19.64
C GLN A 13 -31.09 -24.84 20.94
N VAL A 14 -30.20 -23.95 21.39
CA VAL A 14 -29.61 -24.01 22.73
C VAL A 14 -30.59 -23.40 23.73
N PRO A 15 -30.95 -24.11 24.83
CA PRO A 15 -31.86 -23.59 25.83
C PRO A 15 -31.25 -22.42 26.62
N ILE A 16 -32.04 -21.37 26.75
CA ILE A 16 -31.80 -20.18 27.59
C ILE A 16 -31.90 -20.61 29.05
N SER A 17 -30.75 -20.65 29.75
CA SER A 17 -30.73 -20.70 31.22
C SER A 17 -30.79 -19.28 31.78
N THR A 18 -31.92 -18.99 32.41
CA THR A 18 -32.17 -17.83 33.26
C THR A 18 -31.47 -17.94 34.62
N SER A 19 -31.17 -16.77 35.17
CA SER A 19 -30.99 -16.47 36.61
C SER A 19 -29.67 -16.86 37.28
N TYR A 20 -28.86 -15.86 37.64
CA TYR A 20 -28.74 -15.45 39.06
C TYR A 20 -27.93 -14.15 39.18
N HIS A 21 -28.44 -13.19 39.94
CA HIS A 21 -27.81 -11.90 40.26
C HIS A 21 -27.34 -11.97 41.72
N PRO A 22 -26.03 -11.82 42.02
CA PRO A 22 -25.60 -11.36 43.33
C PRO A 22 -25.09 -9.92 43.22
N ASN A 23 -25.54 -9.11 44.17
CA ASN A 23 -25.13 -7.72 44.38
C ASN A 23 -23.61 -7.56 44.33
N ARG A 24 -23.12 -6.73 43.41
CA ARG A 24 -21.72 -6.34 43.31
C ARG A 24 -21.45 -5.22 44.32
N PRO A 25 -20.56 -5.40 45.31
CA PRO A 25 -20.19 -4.33 46.22
C PRO A 25 -19.47 -3.21 45.45
N SER A 26 -19.94 -1.99 45.69
CA SER A 26 -19.33 -0.73 45.26
C SER A 26 -17.95 -0.59 45.90
N SER A 27 -16.92 -1.08 45.22
CA SER A 27 -15.52 -0.77 45.50
C SER A 27 -15.06 0.29 44.49
N GLN A 28 -15.27 1.54 44.89
CA GLN A 28 -14.50 2.68 44.43
C GLN A 28 -13.04 2.43 44.81
N ASP A 29 -12.25 1.99 43.84
CA ASP A 29 -10.83 2.31 43.67
C ASP A 29 -10.39 1.62 42.38
N SER A 30 -10.93 2.12 41.26
CA SER A 30 -10.36 1.80 39.95
C SER A 30 -8.95 2.38 39.93
N PRO A 31 -7.89 1.55 39.81
CA PRO A 31 -6.56 2.06 39.54
C PRO A 31 -6.68 2.90 38.27
N SER A 32 -6.29 4.18 38.37
CA SER A 32 -6.36 5.15 37.29
C SER A 32 -5.93 4.49 35.98
N GLU A 33 -6.89 4.23 35.09
CA GLU A 33 -6.57 3.68 33.78
C GLU A 33 -5.53 4.60 33.16
N PRO A 34 -4.39 4.06 32.69
CA PRO A 34 -3.40 4.87 32.03
C PRO A 34 -4.09 5.59 30.86
N PRO A 35 -3.84 6.89 30.68
CA PRO A 35 -4.54 7.67 29.66
C PRO A 35 -4.40 6.97 28.31
N PRO A 36 -5.48 6.93 27.49
CA PRO A 36 -5.44 6.28 26.19
C PRO A 36 -4.30 6.88 25.39
N PHE A 37 -3.31 6.05 25.07
CA PHE A 37 -2.12 6.46 24.35
C PHE A 37 -2.54 6.97 22.97
N ARG A 38 -2.48 8.29 22.77
CA ARG A 38 -2.86 8.91 21.49
C ARG A 38 -1.71 8.73 20.52
N LEU A 39 -1.93 7.92 19.50
CA LEU A 39 -0.91 7.54 18.53
C LEU A 39 -0.27 8.73 17.79
N LEU A 40 -0.98 9.86 17.69
CA LEU A 40 -0.46 11.12 17.16
C LEU A 40 0.69 11.71 18.00
N ASP A 41 0.80 11.38 19.29
CA ASP A 41 1.84 11.92 20.17
C ASP A 41 3.19 11.19 20.03
N ALA A 42 3.19 9.98 19.45
CA ALA A 42 4.39 9.18 19.23
C ALA A 42 5.11 9.46 17.90
N VAL A 43 4.45 10.18 16.98
CA VAL A 43 5.03 10.51 15.67
C VAL A 43 5.89 11.78 15.80
N PRO A 44 7.17 11.75 15.40
CA PRO A 44 8.01 12.95 15.39
C PRO A 44 7.31 14.07 14.59
N LYS A 45 7.12 15.25 15.21
CA LYS A 45 6.42 16.39 14.59
C LYS A 45 6.96 16.79 13.21
N CYS A 46 8.21 16.44 12.88
CA CYS A 46 8.81 16.69 11.57
C CYS A 46 8.37 15.73 10.45
N MET A 47 7.87 14.53 10.76
CA MET A 47 7.40 13.55 9.77
C MET A 47 5.90 13.69 9.45
N VAL A 48 5.16 14.42 10.29
CA VAL A 48 3.71 14.66 10.17
C VAL A 48 3.25 15.21 8.81
N PRO A 49 3.99 16.06 8.07
CA PRO A 49 3.51 16.56 6.77
C PRO A 49 3.79 15.63 5.58
N PHE A 50 4.80 14.75 5.65
CA PHE A 50 5.18 13.89 4.51
C PHE A 50 4.46 12.54 4.52
N VAL A 51 4.14 12.04 5.71
CA VAL A 51 3.38 10.81 5.95
C VAL A 51 1.98 10.83 5.30
N PRO A 52 1.16 11.89 5.41
CA PRO A 52 -0.17 11.91 4.80
C PRO A 52 -0.14 12.00 3.29
N ILE A 53 0.80 12.71 2.65
CA ILE A 53 0.83 12.83 1.17
C ILE A 53 1.12 11.48 0.50
N PHE A 54 2.06 10.71 1.06
CA PHE A 54 2.37 9.37 0.57
C PHE A 54 1.32 8.31 0.96
N LEU A 55 0.73 8.41 2.16
CA LEU A 55 -0.37 7.53 2.58
C LEU A 55 -1.68 7.82 1.84
N PHE A 56 -2.02 9.08 1.58
CA PHE A 56 -3.23 9.49 0.84
C PHE A 56 -3.16 9.04 -0.61
N GLY A 57 -2.02 9.27 -1.27
CA GLY A 57 -1.89 9.05 -2.71
C GLY A 57 -1.90 7.58 -3.14
N SER A 58 -1.51 6.65 -2.26
CA SER A 58 -1.29 5.24 -2.65
C SER A 58 -2.17 4.22 -1.94
N MET A 59 -2.63 4.49 -0.71
CA MET A 59 -3.26 3.45 0.13
C MET A 59 -4.64 3.81 0.65
N GLY A 60 -5.19 4.97 0.28
CA GLY A 60 -6.36 5.54 0.95
C GLY A 60 -6.06 5.79 2.43
N ILE A 61 -7.02 6.33 3.16
CA ILE A 61 -6.84 6.76 4.55
C ILE A 61 -6.59 5.52 5.44
N PHE A 62 -5.34 5.07 5.53
CA PHE A 62 -4.80 4.25 6.61
C PHE A 62 -4.69 5.17 7.83
N SER A 63 -5.85 5.60 8.34
CA SER A 63 -5.91 6.32 9.60
C SER A 63 -5.82 5.30 10.71
N VAL A 64 -4.87 5.51 11.62
CA VAL A 64 -4.82 4.73 12.85
C VAL A 64 -6.12 4.87 13.64
N ALA A 65 -6.79 6.03 13.58
CA ALA A 65 -8.09 6.19 14.22
C ALA A 65 -9.16 5.26 13.61
N ARG A 66 -9.08 5.02 12.29
CA ARG A 66 -9.95 4.04 11.63
C ARG A 66 -9.58 2.61 12.05
N LEU A 67 -8.29 2.30 12.15
CA LEU A 67 -7.84 0.98 12.61
C LEU A 67 -8.27 0.71 14.05
N ASP A 68 -8.21 1.70 14.94
CA ASP A 68 -8.65 1.57 16.33
C ASP A 68 -10.16 1.28 16.40
N ASN A 69 -10.98 2.01 15.62
CA ASN A 69 -12.41 1.75 15.50
C ASN A 69 -12.71 0.33 14.95
N LEU A 70 -11.97 -0.13 13.95
CA LEU A 70 -12.11 -1.47 13.37
C LEU A 70 -11.72 -2.59 14.35
N LEU A 71 -10.87 -2.30 15.33
CA LEU A 71 -10.44 -3.25 16.35
C LEU A 71 -11.34 -3.26 17.59
N THR A 72 -12.43 -2.51 17.59
CA THR A 72 -13.44 -2.57 18.66
C THR A 72 -14.16 -3.92 18.63
N GLU A 73 -14.64 -4.41 19.79
CA GLU A 73 -15.40 -5.65 19.86
C GLU A 73 -16.69 -5.57 19.01
N GLY A 74 -17.01 -6.65 18.29
CA GLY A 74 -18.22 -6.76 17.48
C GLY A 74 -18.11 -6.23 16.04
N ASN A 75 -16.92 -5.78 15.61
CA ASN A 75 -16.73 -5.18 14.28
C ASN A 75 -15.94 -6.04 13.28
N ASP A 76 -16.05 -7.37 13.41
CA ASP A 76 -15.23 -8.33 12.67
C ASP A 76 -15.52 -8.32 11.15
N ASP A 77 -16.76 -8.05 10.75
CA ASP A 77 -17.14 -7.91 9.34
C ASP A 77 -16.49 -6.70 8.68
N GLU A 78 -16.43 -5.56 9.38
CA GLU A 78 -15.74 -4.36 8.87
C GLU A 78 -14.22 -4.58 8.79
N TRP A 79 -13.63 -5.33 9.72
CA TRP A 79 -12.22 -5.73 9.63
C TRP A 79 -11.95 -6.57 8.38
N ILE A 80 -12.79 -7.57 8.10
CA ILE A 80 -12.66 -8.41 6.90
C ILE A 80 -12.75 -7.56 5.64
N ALA A 81 -13.77 -6.70 5.54
CA ALA A 81 -13.93 -5.81 4.39
C ALA A 81 -12.74 -4.86 4.21
N TYR A 82 -12.21 -4.32 5.31
CA TYR A 82 -11.02 -3.49 5.30
C TYR A 82 -9.78 -4.24 4.82
N ARG A 83 -9.50 -5.41 5.41
CA ARG A 83 -8.38 -6.29 5.03
C ARG A 83 -8.43 -6.62 3.55
N ASP A 84 -9.58 -7.06 3.05
CA ASP A 84 -9.76 -7.47 1.65
C ASP A 84 -9.54 -6.28 0.71
N ALA A 85 -9.97 -5.08 1.08
CA ALA A 85 -9.68 -3.86 0.33
C ALA A 85 -8.17 -3.54 0.29
N VAL A 86 -7.44 -3.72 1.39
CA VAL A 86 -5.98 -3.52 1.44
C VAL A 86 -5.25 -4.56 0.61
N VAL A 87 -5.58 -5.84 0.77
CA VAL A 87 -4.99 -6.95 -0.02
C VAL A 87 -5.24 -6.76 -1.51
N THR A 88 -6.44 -6.35 -1.90
CA THR A 88 -6.77 -6.06 -3.31
C THR A 88 -5.88 -4.96 -3.87
N ARG A 89 -5.63 -3.89 -3.10
CA ARG A 89 -4.73 -2.79 -3.51
C ARG A 89 -3.29 -3.26 -3.64
N VAL A 90 -2.77 -4.00 -2.66
CA VAL A 90 -1.42 -4.57 -2.72
C VAL A 90 -1.27 -5.47 -3.96
N ASN A 91 -2.27 -6.30 -4.26
CA ASN A 91 -2.27 -7.13 -5.45
C ASN A 91 -2.24 -6.31 -6.74
N ASN A 92 -3.05 -5.24 -6.83
CA ASN A 92 -3.03 -4.34 -7.99
C ASN A 92 -1.66 -3.68 -8.17
N ILE A 93 -1.01 -3.27 -7.08
CA ILE A 93 0.33 -2.68 -7.11
C ILE A 93 1.39 -3.71 -7.52
N ASN A 94 1.27 -4.97 -7.07
CA ASN A 94 2.13 -6.08 -7.51
C ASN A 94 2.00 -6.35 -9.02
N VAL A 95 0.79 -6.26 -9.58
CA VAL A 95 0.58 -6.37 -11.03
C VAL A 95 1.34 -5.27 -11.76
N VAL A 96 1.25 -4.01 -11.31
CA VAL A 96 2.01 -2.89 -11.88
C VAL A 96 3.52 -3.11 -11.76
N GLY A 97 4.01 -3.57 -10.61
CA GLY A 97 5.42 -3.94 -10.44
C GLY A 97 5.88 -5.03 -11.40
N SER A 98 5.03 -6.02 -11.68
CA SER A 98 5.33 -7.09 -12.63
C SER A 98 5.43 -6.56 -14.07
N LEU A 99 4.64 -5.55 -14.43
CA LEU A 99 4.76 -4.85 -15.71
C LEU A 99 6.08 -4.10 -15.83
N PHE A 100 6.58 -3.46 -14.76
CA PHE A 100 7.89 -2.82 -14.79
C PHE A 100 9.03 -3.82 -14.99
N ILE A 101 8.98 -4.96 -14.30
CA ILE A 101 9.98 -6.04 -14.48
C ILE A 101 9.96 -6.54 -15.92
N THR A 102 8.77 -6.85 -16.44
CA THR A 102 8.61 -7.38 -17.80
C THR A 102 9.07 -6.36 -18.84
N GLY A 103 8.64 -5.11 -18.72
CA GLY A 103 9.05 -4.04 -19.63
C GLY A 103 10.56 -3.81 -19.63
N ALA A 104 11.17 -3.70 -18.44
CA ALA A 104 12.61 -3.53 -18.32
C ALA A 104 13.37 -4.74 -18.89
N ALA A 105 12.91 -5.97 -18.65
CA ALA A 105 13.51 -7.18 -19.21
C ALA A 105 13.43 -7.22 -20.74
N VAL A 106 12.31 -6.78 -21.33
CA VAL A 106 12.17 -6.64 -22.79
C VAL A 106 13.18 -5.62 -23.33
N PHE A 107 13.29 -4.44 -22.72
CA PHE A 107 14.26 -3.42 -23.17
C PHE A 107 15.71 -3.89 -23.04
N MET A 108 16.05 -4.62 -21.97
CA MET A 108 17.41 -5.17 -21.78
C MET A 108 17.75 -6.30 -22.74
N SER A 109 16.75 -7.09 -23.18
CA SER A 109 16.96 -8.22 -24.09
C SER A 109 16.84 -7.85 -25.57
N THR A 110 16.28 -6.69 -25.89
CA THR A 110 16.08 -6.22 -27.27
C THR A 110 17.32 -5.48 -27.76
N VAL A 111 17.92 -5.96 -28.85
CA VAL A 111 19.01 -5.25 -29.54
C VAL A 111 18.44 -4.00 -30.20
N SER A 112 19.00 -2.82 -29.91
CA SER A 112 18.56 -1.56 -30.53
C SER A 112 18.76 -1.63 -32.04
N THR A 113 17.66 -1.70 -32.78
CA THR A 113 17.66 -1.77 -34.24
C THR A 113 17.83 -0.39 -34.89
N ASN A 114 17.50 0.68 -34.16
CA ASN A 114 17.56 2.07 -34.60
C ASN A 114 18.23 2.94 -33.52
N GLN A 115 19.55 2.84 -33.41
CA GLN A 115 20.36 3.64 -32.47
C GLN A 115 20.23 5.16 -32.70
N ASP A 116 19.79 5.57 -33.90
CA ASP A 116 19.54 6.98 -34.21
C ASP A 116 18.40 7.59 -33.38
N LEU A 117 17.41 6.79 -32.97
CA LEU A 117 16.25 7.26 -32.21
C LEU A 117 16.47 7.15 -30.71
N ALA A 118 16.91 5.98 -30.23
CA ALA A 118 17.19 5.74 -28.81
C ALA A 118 18.21 4.60 -28.67
N ASP A 119 19.17 4.79 -27.76
CA ASP A 119 20.14 3.77 -27.41
C ASP A 119 19.87 3.21 -26.00
N TRP A 120 19.00 2.20 -25.96
CA TRP A 120 18.68 1.45 -24.73
C TRP A 120 19.87 0.60 -24.23
N GLY A 121 20.87 0.36 -25.08
CA GLY A 121 22.09 -0.38 -24.74
C GLY A 121 23.15 0.48 -24.05
N SER A 122 22.93 1.79 -23.93
CA SER A 122 23.83 2.67 -23.19
C SER A 122 24.00 2.16 -21.74
N ARG A 123 25.22 2.26 -21.20
CA ARG A 123 25.54 1.76 -19.85
C ARG A 123 24.60 2.32 -18.78
N THR A 124 24.24 3.60 -18.91
CA THR A 124 23.32 4.28 -17.97
C THR A 124 21.91 3.69 -18.06
N SER A 125 21.37 3.52 -19.27
CA SER A 125 20.03 2.92 -19.46
C SER A 125 19.99 1.47 -18.97
N PHE A 126 21.02 0.68 -19.29
CA PHE A 126 21.10 -0.71 -18.88
C PHE A 126 21.14 -0.86 -17.35
N LEU A 127 21.98 -0.06 -16.67
CA LEU A 127 22.03 -0.05 -15.20
C LEU A 127 20.72 0.41 -14.57
N ALA A 128 20.08 1.43 -15.15
CA ALA A 128 18.80 1.94 -14.66
C ALA A 128 17.67 0.90 -14.82
N PHE A 129 17.58 0.21 -15.98
CA PHE A 129 16.63 -0.90 -16.17
C PHE A 129 16.91 -2.08 -15.22
N GLY A 130 18.18 -2.44 -15.02
CA GLY A 130 18.55 -3.46 -14.04
C GLY A 130 18.14 -3.07 -12.61
N GLY A 131 18.36 -1.80 -12.25
CA GLY A 131 17.89 -1.22 -10.99
C GLY A 131 16.36 -1.25 -10.85
N THR A 132 15.62 -0.94 -11.91
CA THR A 132 14.16 -1.09 -11.95
C THR A 132 13.75 -2.51 -11.63
N VAL A 133 14.34 -3.52 -12.29
CA VAL A 133 14.00 -4.93 -12.04
C VAL A 133 14.24 -5.29 -10.58
N GLY A 134 15.41 -4.96 -10.03
CA GLY A 134 15.75 -5.26 -8.63
C GLY A 134 14.79 -4.60 -7.64
N THR A 135 14.57 -3.29 -7.79
CA THR A 135 13.66 -2.52 -6.91
C THR A 135 12.21 -2.98 -7.03
N ALA A 136 11.71 -3.27 -8.24
CA ALA A 136 10.36 -3.78 -8.46
C ALA A 136 10.18 -5.20 -7.88
N MET A 137 11.18 -6.09 -7.99
CA MET A 137 11.13 -7.41 -7.36
C MET A 137 11.06 -7.31 -5.84
N LEU A 138 11.87 -6.43 -5.23
CA LEU A 138 11.82 -6.18 -3.78
C LEU A 138 10.47 -5.59 -3.36
N ALA A 139 9.89 -4.69 -4.17
CA ALA A 139 8.55 -4.17 -3.94
C ALA A 139 7.52 -5.31 -3.94
N ILE A 140 7.51 -6.17 -4.96
CA ILE A 140 6.57 -7.30 -5.03
C ILE A 140 6.74 -8.25 -3.84
N LEU A 141 7.99 -8.56 -3.45
CA LEU A 141 8.25 -9.41 -2.30
C LEU A 141 7.69 -8.80 -1.00
N ALA A 142 7.91 -7.50 -0.79
CA ALA A 142 7.32 -6.78 0.34
C ALA A 142 5.77 -6.85 0.30
N GLY A 143 5.17 -6.65 -0.87
CA GLY A 143 3.72 -6.77 -1.08
C GLY A 143 3.20 -8.16 -0.73
N CYS A 144 3.85 -9.22 -1.19
CA CYS A 144 3.50 -10.60 -0.88
C CYS A 144 3.59 -10.90 0.63
N ILE A 145 4.65 -10.43 1.30
CA ILE A 145 4.81 -10.59 2.76
C ILE A 145 3.66 -9.90 3.51
N ILE A 146 3.30 -8.68 3.13
CA ILE A 146 2.18 -7.94 3.74
C ILE A 146 0.87 -8.68 3.52
N SER A 147 0.59 -9.12 2.29
CA SER A 147 -0.64 -9.86 1.98
C SER A 147 -0.74 -11.14 2.81
N TYR A 148 0.37 -11.86 2.98
CA TYR A 148 0.42 -13.05 3.82
C TYR A 148 0.13 -12.71 5.30
N ILE A 149 0.81 -11.69 5.84
CA ILE A 149 0.61 -11.23 7.23
C ILE A 149 -0.86 -10.80 7.43
N LEU A 150 -1.44 -10.06 6.50
CA LEU A 150 -2.83 -9.59 6.58
C LEU A 150 -3.84 -10.73 6.49
N MET A 151 -3.60 -11.73 5.63
CA MET A 151 -4.48 -12.89 5.49
C MET A 151 -4.48 -13.79 6.72
N ASP A 152 -3.33 -13.97 7.37
CA ASP A 152 -3.19 -14.77 8.59
C ASP A 152 -3.78 -14.07 9.82
N MET A 153 -3.85 -12.74 9.80
CA MET A 153 -4.22 -11.94 10.95
C MET A 153 -5.74 -11.87 11.18
N GLN A 154 -6.21 -12.45 12.28
CA GLN A 154 -7.59 -12.31 12.74
C GLN A 154 -7.75 -11.07 13.64
N ALA A 155 -8.93 -10.43 13.61
CA ALA A 155 -9.25 -9.30 14.49
C ALA A 155 -9.11 -9.69 15.97
N ALA A 156 -9.50 -10.91 16.33
CA ALA A 156 -9.38 -11.44 17.68
C ALA A 156 -7.92 -11.50 18.18
N ASP A 157 -6.98 -11.87 17.30
CA ASP A 157 -5.56 -11.97 17.65
C ASP A 157 -4.95 -10.59 17.86
N LEU A 158 -5.30 -9.63 16.99
CA LEU A 158 -4.92 -8.23 17.16
C LEU A 158 -5.44 -7.64 18.47
N ARG A 159 -6.66 -7.99 18.90
CA ARG A 159 -7.24 -7.50 20.16
C ARG A 159 -6.51 -8.05 21.38
N ARG A 160 -6.11 -9.33 21.37
CA ARG A 160 -5.58 -10.04 22.54
C ARG A 160 -4.07 -9.91 22.73
N GLU A 161 -3.32 -9.59 21.69
CA GLU A 161 -1.87 -9.63 21.77
C GLU A 161 -1.21 -8.45 22.49
N ARG A 162 -0.29 -8.77 23.40
CA ARG A 162 0.59 -7.81 24.09
C ARG A 162 1.45 -6.99 23.12
N PHE A 163 1.76 -7.51 21.94
CA PHE A 163 2.60 -6.87 20.92
C PHE A 163 1.83 -6.31 19.72
N ARG A 164 0.53 -6.03 19.88
CA ARG A 164 -0.35 -5.44 18.85
C ARG A 164 0.31 -4.29 18.10
N TRP A 165 0.95 -3.36 18.82
CA TRP A 165 1.59 -2.19 18.24
C TRP A 165 2.77 -2.52 17.32
N VAL A 166 3.57 -3.52 17.68
CA VAL A 166 4.72 -3.94 16.86
C VAL A 166 4.21 -4.48 15.54
N LYS A 167 3.16 -5.30 15.55
CA LYS A 167 2.54 -5.84 14.33
C LYS A 167 1.92 -4.75 13.46
N ILE A 168 1.18 -3.82 14.05
CA ILE A 168 0.59 -2.68 13.31
C ILE A 168 1.70 -1.83 12.67
N MET A 169 2.74 -1.49 13.42
CA MET A 169 3.87 -0.72 12.88
C MET A 169 4.60 -1.49 11.78
N LEU A 170 4.77 -2.79 11.94
CA LEU A 170 5.36 -3.65 10.92
C LEU A 170 4.55 -3.60 9.61
N ILE A 171 3.21 -3.73 9.70
CA ILE A 171 2.32 -3.62 8.53
C ILE A 171 2.48 -2.25 7.87
N ILE A 172 2.43 -1.16 8.63
CA ILE A 172 2.56 0.21 8.09
C ILE A 172 3.92 0.41 7.41
N VAL A 173 5.01 -0.04 8.05
CA VAL A 173 6.37 0.09 7.51
C VAL A 173 6.52 -0.69 6.22
N PHE A 174 6.04 -1.95 6.17
CA PHE A 174 6.10 -2.72 4.94
C PHE A 174 5.22 -2.14 3.84
N LEU A 175 4.02 -1.63 4.16
CA LEU A 175 3.12 -0.99 3.20
C LEU A 175 3.75 0.26 2.59
N TRP A 176 4.43 1.05 3.43
CA TRP A 176 5.22 2.19 3.00
C TRP A 176 6.41 1.76 2.15
N ALA A 177 7.17 0.75 2.58
CA ALA A 177 8.31 0.23 1.83
C ALA A 177 7.88 -0.29 0.45
N HIS A 178 6.76 -1.02 0.37
CA HIS A 178 6.21 -1.54 -0.88
C HIS A 178 5.91 -0.43 -1.89
N THR A 179 5.21 0.62 -1.45
CA THR A 179 4.87 1.76 -2.31
C THR A 179 6.08 2.63 -2.66
N ALA A 180 6.99 2.86 -1.71
CA ALA A 180 8.21 3.63 -1.93
C ALA A 180 9.17 2.92 -2.91
N LEU A 181 9.35 1.60 -2.78
CA LEU A 181 10.18 0.80 -3.69
C LEU A 181 9.60 0.80 -5.11
N LEU A 182 8.27 0.73 -5.27
CA LEU A 182 7.66 0.80 -6.58
C LEU A 182 7.77 2.20 -7.21
N LEU A 183 7.63 3.26 -6.42
CA LEU A 183 7.88 4.62 -6.90
C LEU A 183 9.34 4.79 -7.34
N GLN A 184 10.29 4.25 -6.58
CA GLN A 184 11.69 4.25 -6.95
C GLN A 184 11.92 3.48 -8.27
N ALA A 185 11.27 2.33 -8.45
CA ALA A 185 11.32 1.57 -9.70
C ALA A 185 10.81 2.39 -10.89
N LEU A 186 9.70 3.11 -10.72
CA LEU A 186 9.15 4.03 -11.72
C LEU A 186 10.15 5.14 -12.08
N CYS A 187 10.76 5.79 -11.07
CA CYS A 187 11.79 6.80 -11.32
C CYS A 187 12.98 6.24 -12.11
N LEU A 188 13.44 5.04 -11.77
CA LEU A 188 14.53 4.36 -12.49
C LEU A 188 14.15 4.03 -13.93
N VAL A 189 12.91 3.61 -14.21
CA VAL A 189 12.43 3.42 -15.59
C VAL A 189 12.51 4.74 -16.34
N LEU A 190 11.99 5.83 -15.77
CA LEU A 190 12.02 7.14 -16.42
C LEU A 190 13.47 7.56 -16.72
N ILE A 191 14.38 7.42 -15.75
CA ILE A 191 15.80 7.71 -15.96
C ILE A 191 16.38 6.85 -17.09
N ALA A 192 16.06 5.55 -17.14
CA ALA A 192 16.52 4.65 -18.19
C ALA A 192 16.04 5.11 -19.57
N LEU A 193 14.77 5.51 -19.66
CA LEU A 193 14.15 6.01 -20.89
C LEU A 193 14.77 7.33 -21.35
N PHE A 194 14.93 8.30 -20.44
CA PHE A 194 15.56 9.58 -20.74
C PHE A 194 17.02 9.40 -21.16
N ALA A 195 17.78 8.55 -20.45
CA ALA A 195 19.16 8.26 -20.79
C ALA A 195 19.28 7.62 -22.18
N ALA A 196 18.32 6.77 -22.57
CA ALA A 196 18.32 6.12 -23.87
C ALA A 196 18.05 7.11 -25.00
N VAL A 197 17.05 7.98 -24.82
CA VAL A 197 16.74 9.05 -25.79
C VAL A 197 17.88 10.05 -25.89
N TRP A 198 18.51 10.41 -24.77
CA TRP A 198 19.61 11.36 -24.75
C TRP A 198 20.86 10.80 -25.45
N SER A 199 21.10 9.50 -25.32
CA SER A 199 22.19 8.80 -26.00
C SER A 199 21.94 8.63 -27.51
N GLY A 200 20.69 8.71 -27.95
CA GLY A 200 20.33 8.69 -29.37
C GLY A 200 20.78 9.94 -30.13
N VAL A 201 20.99 9.81 -31.45
CA VAL A 201 21.57 10.87 -32.31
C VAL A 201 20.53 11.92 -32.74
N SER A 202 19.25 11.55 -32.83
CA SER A 202 18.17 12.40 -33.34
C SER A 202 17.80 13.55 -32.41
N LYS A 203 17.93 14.79 -32.90
CA LYS A 203 17.48 16.01 -32.21
C LYS A 203 15.97 16.06 -32.01
N MET A 204 15.20 15.52 -32.96
CA MET A 204 13.72 15.49 -32.89
C MET A 204 13.24 14.61 -31.75
N THR A 205 13.88 13.45 -31.51
CA THR A 205 13.50 12.57 -30.42
C THR A 205 13.76 13.21 -29.05
N ARG A 206 14.89 13.92 -28.91
CA ARG A 206 15.21 14.67 -27.68
C ARG A 206 14.18 15.77 -27.40
N LEU A 207 13.77 16.53 -28.44
CA LEU A 207 12.75 17.56 -28.31
C LEU A 207 11.39 16.95 -27.90
N GLY A 208 11.01 15.82 -28.52
CA GLY A 208 9.80 15.08 -28.16
C GLY A 208 9.81 14.59 -26.71
N ALA A 209 10.93 14.06 -26.23
CA ALA A 209 11.06 13.62 -24.84
C ALA A 209 10.96 14.79 -23.84
N ILE A 210 11.57 15.95 -24.15
CA ILE A 210 11.42 17.16 -23.33
C ILE A 210 9.95 17.60 -23.29
N TYR A 211 9.27 17.61 -24.44
CA TYR A 211 7.85 17.97 -24.51
C TYR A 211 6.99 17.05 -23.63
N ILE A 212 7.17 15.73 -23.75
CA ILE A 212 6.46 14.75 -22.91
C ILE A 212 6.76 14.98 -21.44
N ALA A 213 8.03 15.18 -21.07
CA ALA A 213 8.44 15.44 -19.68
C ALA A 213 7.73 16.66 -19.09
N VAL A 214 7.67 17.76 -19.85
CA VAL A 214 7.04 19.01 -19.44
C VAL A 214 5.53 18.83 -19.31
N VAL A 215 4.87 18.23 -20.31
CA VAL A 215 3.41 18.03 -20.28
C VAL A 215 3.02 17.14 -19.11
N THR A 216 3.70 16.00 -18.91
CA THR A 216 3.44 15.10 -17.79
C THR A 216 3.77 15.77 -16.45
N GLY A 217 4.87 16.53 -16.36
CA GLY A 217 5.22 17.28 -15.16
C GLY A 217 4.14 18.32 -14.78
N CYS A 218 3.63 19.06 -15.77
CA CYS A 218 2.53 20.00 -15.57
C CYS A 218 1.23 19.30 -15.14
N GLN A 219 0.90 18.14 -15.72
CA GLN A 219 -0.27 17.34 -15.33
C GLN A 219 -0.15 16.85 -13.87
N LEU A 220 1.02 16.34 -13.48
CA LEU A 220 1.28 15.89 -12.11
C LEU A 220 1.24 17.04 -11.11
N LEU A 221 1.82 18.19 -11.46
CA LEU A 221 1.78 19.38 -10.62
C LEU A 221 0.34 19.90 -10.46
N GLY A 222 -0.44 19.94 -11.56
CA GLY A 222 -1.84 20.31 -11.53
C GLY A 222 -2.67 19.38 -10.65
N ALA A 223 -2.48 18.07 -10.78
CA ALA A 223 -3.13 17.07 -9.93
C ALA A 223 -2.74 17.25 -8.45
N LEU A 224 -1.46 17.50 -8.16
CA LEU A 224 -0.98 17.74 -6.80
C LEU A 224 -1.61 18.99 -6.18
N VAL A 225 -1.68 20.10 -6.94
CA VAL A 225 -2.34 21.34 -6.48
C VAL A 225 -3.82 21.09 -6.20
N LEU A 226 -4.52 20.37 -7.07
CA LEU A 226 -5.93 20.01 -6.85
C LEU A 226 -6.12 19.18 -5.58
N VAL A 227 -5.24 18.22 -5.31
CA VAL A 227 -5.27 17.43 -4.06
C VAL A 227 -5.05 18.31 -2.84
N ILE A 228 -4.06 19.21 -2.89
CA ILE A 228 -3.79 20.14 -1.78
C ILE A 228 -4.98 21.06 -1.53
N LEU A 229 -5.58 21.61 -2.58
CA LEU A 229 -6.76 22.47 -2.48
C LEU A 229 -7.99 21.71 -1.93
N ALA A 230 -8.21 20.48 -2.36
CA ALA A 230 -9.26 19.63 -1.82
C ALA A 230 -9.06 19.38 -0.32
N CYS A 231 -7.83 19.02 0.09
CA CYS A 231 -7.50 18.82 1.50
C CYS A 231 -7.63 20.11 2.33
N ALA A 232 -7.36 21.28 1.75
CA ALA A 232 -7.51 22.57 2.41
C ALA A 232 -8.96 23.02 2.54
N SER A 233 -9.88 22.51 1.71
CA SER A 233 -11.31 22.85 1.77
C SER A 233 -12.09 22.07 2.82
N ASP A 234 -11.54 20.94 3.29
CA ASP A 234 -12.20 20.02 4.23
C ASP A 234 -11.84 20.29 5.71
N GLY A 235 -10.99 21.28 6.00
CA GLY A 235 -10.53 21.66 7.34
C GLY A 235 -10.98 23.06 7.75
#